data_AF-A0A6L9IJ20-F1
#
_entry.id   AF-A0A6L9IJ20-F1
#
_cell.length_a   1.000
_cell.length_b   1.000
_cell.length_c   1.000
_cell.angle_alpha   90.00
_cell.angle_beta   90.00
_cell.angle_gamma   90.00
#
_symmetry.space_group_name_H-M   'P 1'
#
loop_
_entity.id
_entity.type
_entity.pdbx_description
1 polymer ?
#
loop_
_entity_poly.entity_id
_entity_poly.type
_entity_poly.pdbx_seq_one_letter_code
_entity_poly.pdbx_strand_id
1 'polypeptide(L)'
;CPHYLVLTEDDVERIGAAAKCAPPIRSADEQAALWRLLLADQIPMIASDHSPAPADLKQGDDFFGIWGGIASCQSTLPLLLTHGYHQRGMTLQQLAAVTSGNAAARFGLDSKGVIAEGADADLVLVDLDARSMLAAEDLAYRHPISPYVGMTLRGQVRQTWVRGKLVYGTLDNARA
;
A
#
# COMPACT_ATOMS: atom_id res chain seq x y z
N CYS A 1 -7.31 -0.42 5.04
CA CYS A 1 -5.94 -0.85 4.70
C CYS A 1 -5.94 -1.64 3.40
N PRO A 2 -4.86 -1.64 2.60
CA PRO A 2 -4.83 -2.28 1.28
C PRO A 2 -5.04 -3.81 1.33
N HIS A 3 -4.65 -4.50 2.40
CA HIS A 3 -4.88 -5.95 2.52
C HIS A 3 -6.36 -6.33 2.46
N TYR A 4 -7.29 -5.51 2.99
CA TYR A 4 -8.73 -5.78 2.87
C TYR A 4 -9.29 -5.54 1.46
N LEU A 5 -8.55 -4.82 0.61
CA LEU A 5 -8.93 -4.54 -0.77
C LEU A 5 -8.32 -5.55 -1.74
N VAL A 6 -7.18 -6.15 -1.39
CA VAL A 6 -6.40 -6.97 -2.33
C VAL A 6 -6.44 -8.46 -1.99
N LEU A 7 -6.53 -8.82 -0.71
CA LEU A 7 -6.56 -10.21 -0.26
C LEU A 7 -7.99 -10.65 0.08
N THR A 8 -8.28 -11.93 -0.15
CA THR A 8 -9.49 -12.61 0.34
C THR A 8 -9.14 -13.66 1.39
N GLU A 9 -10.15 -14.27 2.01
CA GLU A 9 -9.93 -15.38 2.96
C GLU A 9 -9.25 -16.60 2.31
N ASP A 10 -9.52 -16.88 1.02
CA ASP A 10 -8.80 -17.90 0.25
C ASP A 10 -7.30 -17.59 0.15
N ASP A 11 -6.95 -16.30 0.03
CA ASP A 11 -5.54 -15.89 0.08
C ASP A 11 -4.94 -16.09 1.47
N VAL A 12 -5.72 -15.91 2.55
CA VAL A 12 -5.23 -16.18 3.91
C VAL A 12 -4.95 -17.66 4.09
N GLU A 13 -5.81 -18.54 3.60
CA GLU A 13 -5.60 -19.99 3.64
C GLU A 13 -4.36 -20.39 2.83
N ARG A 14 -4.19 -19.82 1.64
CA ARG A 14 -3.04 -20.09 0.75
C ARG A 14 -1.71 -19.54 1.25
N ILE A 15 -1.70 -18.32 1.80
CA ILE A 15 -0.49 -17.60 2.24
C ILE A 15 -0.12 -17.93 3.69
N GLY A 16 -1.12 -18.22 4.53
CA GLY A 16 -0.95 -18.49 5.94
C GLY A 16 -0.59 -17.26 6.78
N ALA A 17 0.32 -17.45 7.73
CA ALA A 17 0.66 -16.50 8.80
C ALA A 17 1.02 -15.07 8.35
N ALA A 18 1.59 -14.92 7.15
CA ALA A 18 1.95 -13.61 6.61
C ALA A 18 0.73 -12.74 6.27
N ALA A 19 -0.44 -13.36 6.04
CA ALA A 19 -1.72 -12.68 5.79
C ALA A 19 -2.61 -12.57 7.04
N LYS A 20 -2.20 -13.14 8.20
CA LYS A 20 -2.95 -13.01 9.45
C LYS A 20 -2.94 -11.55 9.92
N CYS A 21 -4.11 -10.95 10.13
CA CYS A 21 -4.29 -9.61 10.71
C CYS A 21 -5.54 -9.51 11.59
N ALA A 22 -5.70 -8.37 12.27
CA ALA A 22 -6.88 -8.03 13.07
C ALA A 22 -7.34 -6.60 12.71
N PRO A 23 -8.59 -6.39 12.27
CA PRO A 23 -9.61 -7.40 11.91
C PRO A 23 -9.13 -8.44 10.86
N PRO A 24 -9.71 -9.64 10.78
CA PRO A 24 -9.31 -10.62 9.77
C PRO A 24 -9.74 -10.18 8.36
N ILE A 25 -9.03 -10.63 7.33
CA ILE A 25 -9.47 -10.55 5.93
C ILE A 25 -10.79 -11.33 5.75
N ARG A 26 -11.59 -10.97 4.74
CA ARG A 26 -12.94 -11.49 4.50
C ARG A 26 -13.06 -12.11 3.11
N SER A 27 -14.22 -12.69 2.83
CA SER A 27 -14.58 -13.26 1.53
C SER A 27 -14.44 -12.26 0.37
N ALA A 28 -14.41 -12.80 -0.85
CA ALA A 28 -14.39 -11.99 -2.08
C ALA A 28 -15.59 -11.05 -2.21
N ASP A 29 -16.76 -11.44 -1.70
CA ASP A 29 -17.98 -10.61 -1.74
C ASP A 29 -17.83 -9.36 -0.84
N GLU A 30 -17.30 -9.54 0.38
CA GLU A 30 -16.99 -8.43 1.28
C GLU A 30 -15.89 -7.52 0.70
N GLN A 31 -14.87 -8.10 0.07
CA GLN A 31 -13.83 -7.35 -0.64
C GLN A 31 -14.44 -6.50 -1.78
N ALA A 32 -15.33 -7.07 -2.58
CA ALA A 32 -16.02 -6.37 -3.66
C ALA A 32 -16.92 -5.24 -3.14
N ALA A 33 -17.64 -5.49 -2.04
CA ALA A 33 -18.43 -4.47 -1.36
C ALA A 33 -17.55 -3.31 -0.85
N LEU A 34 -16.39 -3.61 -0.28
CA LEU A 34 -15.44 -2.62 0.22
C LEU A 34 -14.88 -1.75 -0.92
N TRP A 35 -14.55 -2.35 -2.06
CA TRP A 35 -14.15 -1.59 -3.26
C TRP A 35 -15.25 -0.63 -3.72
N ARG A 36 -16.51 -1.07 -3.71
CA ARG A 36 -17.64 -0.24 -4.11
C ARG A 36 -17.81 0.97 -3.19
N LEU A 37 -17.58 0.82 -1.89
CA LEU A 37 -17.56 1.92 -0.93
C LEU A 37 -16.40 2.88 -1.18
N LEU A 38 -15.19 2.36 -1.46
CA LEU A 38 -14.02 3.17 -1.77
C LEU A 38 -14.22 4.02 -3.03
N LEU A 39 -14.69 3.40 -4.12
CA LEU A 39 -14.90 4.08 -5.40
C LEU A 39 -16.05 5.10 -5.36
N ALA A 40 -16.96 4.96 -4.40
CA ALA A 40 -18.03 5.91 -4.12
C ALA A 40 -17.62 6.99 -3.09
N ASP A 41 -16.32 7.13 -2.81
CA ASP A 41 -15.74 8.11 -1.86
C ASP A 41 -16.29 8.00 -0.43
N GLN A 42 -16.82 6.84 -0.03
CA GLN A 42 -17.35 6.60 1.32
C GLN A 42 -16.27 6.14 2.32
N ILE A 43 -15.07 5.84 1.83
CA ILE A 43 -13.91 5.51 2.66
C ILE A 43 -12.93 6.68 2.55
N PRO A 44 -12.79 7.52 3.59
CA PRO A 44 -12.06 8.78 3.47
C PRO A 44 -10.55 8.58 3.39
N MET A 45 -10.01 7.49 3.95
CA MET A 45 -8.55 7.31 4.07
C MET A 45 -8.15 5.85 3.96
N ILE A 46 -6.96 5.62 3.42
CA ILE A 46 -6.28 4.32 3.42
C ILE A 46 -4.94 4.49 4.15
N ALA A 47 -4.78 3.74 5.24
CA ALA A 47 -3.50 3.54 5.92
C ALA A 47 -3.00 2.10 5.71
N SER A 48 -1.71 1.86 5.97
CA SER A 48 -1.10 0.55 5.77
C SER A 48 -1.41 -0.45 6.88
N ASP A 49 -1.55 0.05 8.13
CA ASP A 49 -1.49 -0.77 9.35
C ASP A 49 -0.25 -1.68 9.33
N HIS A 50 0.91 -1.09 9.00
CA HIS A 50 2.16 -1.81 8.92
C HIS A 50 2.56 -2.33 10.30
N SER A 51 2.39 -3.63 10.48
CA SER A 51 2.61 -4.34 11.72
C SER A 51 3.52 -5.53 11.39
N PRO A 52 4.84 -5.36 11.39
CA PRO A 52 5.79 -6.45 11.15
C PRO A 52 6.08 -7.22 12.45
N ALA A 53 6.49 -8.48 12.31
CA ALA A 53 7.02 -9.28 13.40
C ALA A 53 8.23 -10.10 12.93
N PRO A 54 9.12 -10.48 13.87
CA PRO A 54 10.13 -11.52 13.65
C PRO A 54 9.54 -12.80 13.04
N ALA A 55 10.36 -13.52 12.27
CA ALA A 55 9.93 -14.70 11.51
C ALA A 55 9.46 -15.85 12.41
N ASP A 56 10.05 -16.01 13.60
CA ASP A 56 9.69 -17.01 14.61
C ASP A 56 8.28 -16.79 15.18
N LEU A 57 7.81 -15.54 15.28
CA LEU A 57 6.43 -15.22 15.68
C LEU A 57 5.40 -15.42 14.56
N LYS A 58 5.86 -15.70 13.34
CA LYS A 58 5.03 -15.94 12.15
C LYS A 58 4.99 -17.43 11.74
N GLN A 59 5.37 -18.33 12.64
CA GLN A 59 5.42 -19.77 12.41
C GLN A 59 4.66 -20.52 13.51
N GLY A 60 4.18 -21.73 13.19
CA GLY A 60 3.46 -22.61 14.11
C GLY A 60 2.22 -23.24 13.49
N ASP A 61 1.71 -24.30 14.12
CA ASP A 61 0.53 -25.04 13.65
C ASP A 61 -0.79 -24.45 14.20
N ASP A 62 -0.73 -23.77 15.35
CA ASP A 62 -1.88 -23.06 15.91
C ASP A 62 -2.00 -21.66 15.31
N PHE A 63 -2.85 -21.55 14.29
CA PHE A 63 -3.10 -20.26 13.63
C PHE A 63 -3.59 -19.18 14.61
N PHE A 64 -4.24 -19.52 15.73
CA PHE A 64 -4.68 -18.55 16.72
C PHE A 64 -3.51 -18.02 17.57
N GLY A 65 -2.54 -18.87 17.88
CA GLY A 65 -1.31 -18.52 18.61
C GLY A 65 -0.28 -17.72 17.81
N ILE A 66 -0.28 -17.82 16.47
CA ILE A 66 0.62 -17.07 15.58
C ILE A 66 0.41 -15.56 15.74
N TRP A 67 1.45 -14.73 15.65
CA TRP A 67 1.28 -13.28 15.73
C TRP A 67 0.52 -12.69 14.53
N GLY A 68 -0.50 -11.87 14.79
CA GLY A 68 -1.31 -11.20 13.78
C GLY A 68 -0.82 -9.79 13.45
N GLY A 69 -0.66 -9.50 12.16
CA GLY A 69 -0.26 -8.20 11.62
C GLY A 69 0.44 -8.34 10.27
N ILE A 70 0.30 -7.36 9.39
CA ILE A 70 0.82 -7.42 8.02
C ILE A 70 1.91 -6.38 7.80
N ALA A 71 3.05 -6.81 7.27
CA ALA A 71 4.10 -5.92 6.80
C ALA A 71 3.73 -5.32 5.42
N SER A 72 3.10 -4.14 5.43
CA SER A 72 2.47 -3.56 4.22
C SER A 72 2.90 -2.15 3.76
N CYS A 73 3.66 -1.37 4.52
CA CYS A 73 3.79 0.07 4.24
C CYS A 73 4.38 0.38 2.85
N GLN A 74 5.40 -0.35 2.41
CA GLN A 74 6.05 -0.14 1.11
C GLN A 74 5.11 -0.41 -0.07
N SER A 75 4.19 -1.36 0.08
CA SER A 75 3.34 -1.85 -1.02
C SER A 75 2.03 -1.07 -1.19
N THR A 76 1.67 -0.17 -0.26
CA THR A 76 0.33 0.47 -0.25
C THR A 76 0.00 1.17 -1.57
N LEU A 77 0.88 2.04 -2.05
CA LEU A 77 0.66 2.78 -3.30
C LEU A 77 0.69 1.87 -4.54
N PRO A 78 1.69 0.99 -4.75
CA PRO A 78 1.68 0.01 -5.85
C PRO A 78 0.43 -0.88 -5.89
N LEU A 79 -0.07 -1.32 -4.73
CA LEU A 79 -1.30 -2.13 -4.64
C LEU A 79 -2.53 -1.34 -5.11
N LEU A 80 -2.67 -0.08 -4.68
CA LEU A 80 -3.80 0.77 -5.09
C LEU A 80 -3.73 1.18 -6.56
N LEU A 81 -2.53 1.40 -7.10
CA LEU A 81 -2.35 1.62 -8.53
C LEU A 81 -2.76 0.38 -9.33
N THR A 82 -2.27 -0.79 -8.93
CA THR A 82 -2.55 -2.06 -9.60
C THR A 82 -4.04 -2.40 -9.56
N HIS A 83 -4.63 -2.44 -8.36
CA HIS A 83 -5.97 -2.97 -8.16
C HIS A 83 -7.07 -1.91 -8.23
N GLY A 84 -6.77 -0.66 -7.87
CA GLY A 84 -7.71 0.46 -7.93
C GLY A 84 -7.69 1.14 -9.29
N TYR A 85 -6.56 1.78 -9.63
CA TYR A 85 -6.45 2.58 -10.85
C TYR A 85 -6.54 1.71 -12.12
N HIS A 86 -5.67 0.71 -12.28
CA HIS A 86 -5.63 -0.07 -13.52
C HIS A 86 -6.77 -1.08 -13.69
N GLN A 87 -7.24 -1.70 -12.60
CA GLN A 87 -8.23 -2.79 -12.69
C GLN A 87 -9.68 -2.32 -12.47
N ARG A 88 -9.90 -1.22 -11.74
CA ARG A 88 -11.23 -0.84 -11.24
C ARG A 88 -11.65 0.59 -11.56
N GLY A 89 -10.83 1.35 -12.29
CA GLY A 89 -11.18 2.71 -12.74
C GLY A 89 -11.15 3.78 -11.64
N MET A 90 -10.48 3.52 -10.52
CA MET A 90 -10.21 4.57 -9.53
C MET A 90 -9.40 5.69 -10.18
N THR A 91 -9.73 6.96 -9.96
CA THR A 91 -8.93 8.06 -10.52
C THR A 91 -7.65 8.30 -9.71
N LEU A 92 -6.63 8.94 -10.31
CA LEU A 92 -5.43 9.34 -9.59
C LEU A 92 -5.73 10.38 -8.50
N GLN A 93 -6.75 11.23 -8.72
CA GLN A 93 -7.23 12.20 -7.76
C GLN A 93 -7.85 11.52 -6.53
N GLN A 94 -8.71 10.52 -6.73
CA GLN A 94 -9.24 9.71 -5.64
C GLN A 94 -8.12 9.00 -4.88
N LEU A 95 -7.14 8.42 -5.60
CA LEU A 95 -5.99 7.77 -4.99
C LEU A 95 -5.22 8.74 -4.11
N ALA A 96 -4.83 9.90 -4.65
CA ALA A 96 -4.11 10.94 -3.91
C ALA A 96 -4.89 11.45 -2.69
N ALA A 97 -6.21 11.60 -2.83
CA ALA A 97 -7.08 12.02 -1.73
C ALA A 97 -7.05 11.00 -0.57
N VAL A 98 -7.32 9.72 -0.85
CA VAL A 98 -7.42 8.69 0.21
C VAL A 98 -6.08 8.29 0.80
N THR A 99 -4.96 8.45 0.09
CA THR A 99 -3.63 8.13 0.62
C THR A 99 -2.88 9.32 1.20
N SER A 100 -3.36 10.56 0.98
CA SER A 100 -2.62 11.76 1.38
C SER A 100 -3.53 12.91 1.82
N GLY A 101 -4.28 13.51 0.89
CA GLY A 101 -5.00 14.77 1.16
C GLY A 101 -6.03 14.68 2.29
N ASN A 102 -6.82 13.61 2.34
CA ASN A 102 -7.86 13.44 3.35
C ASN A 102 -7.26 13.21 4.75
N ALA A 103 -6.11 12.52 4.83
CA ALA A 103 -5.40 12.35 6.09
C ALA A 103 -4.81 13.68 6.57
N ALA A 104 -4.17 14.44 5.68
CA ALA A 104 -3.65 15.76 6.02
C ALA A 104 -4.76 16.68 6.54
N ALA A 105 -5.91 16.75 5.85
CA ALA A 105 -7.05 17.54 6.27
C ALA A 105 -7.64 17.06 7.62
N ARG A 106 -7.78 15.74 7.81
CA ARG A 106 -8.35 15.17 9.04
C ARG A 106 -7.51 15.48 10.28
N PHE A 107 -6.19 15.56 10.13
CA PHE A 107 -5.25 15.76 11.24
C PHE A 107 -4.65 17.17 11.30
N GLY A 108 -5.14 18.12 10.49
CA GLY A 108 -4.68 19.52 10.53
C GLY A 108 -3.24 19.73 10.07
N LEU A 109 -2.81 18.99 9.04
CA LEU A 109 -1.47 19.09 8.45
C LEU A 109 -1.50 19.97 7.20
N ASP A 110 -1.67 21.28 7.41
CA ASP A 110 -1.97 22.25 6.33
C ASP A 110 -0.92 22.32 5.21
N SER A 111 0.34 21.95 5.49
CA SER A 111 1.41 21.92 4.50
C SER A 111 1.53 20.58 3.74
N LYS A 112 0.70 19.58 4.05
CA LYS A 112 0.82 18.20 3.55
C LYS A 112 -0.33 17.80 2.64
N GLY A 113 -0.08 16.80 1.80
CA GLY A 113 -1.12 16.12 1.01
C GLY A 113 -1.75 16.95 -0.09
N VAL A 114 -1.10 18.05 -0.49
CA VAL A 114 -1.53 18.92 -1.58
C VAL A 114 -0.32 19.36 -2.41
N ILE A 115 -0.52 19.48 -3.72
CA ILE A 115 0.45 20.10 -4.63
C ILE A 115 -0.03 21.53 -4.89
N ALA A 116 0.47 22.48 -4.10
CA ALA A 116 0.12 23.89 -4.18
C ALA A 116 1.29 24.76 -3.73
N GLU A 117 1.31 26.02 -4.16
CA GLU A 117 2.28 27.00 -3.69
C GLU A 117 2.22 27.13 -2.16
N GLY A 118 3.38 27.15 -1.51
CA GLY A 118 3.51 27.23 -0.05
C GLY A 118 3.40 25.88 0.69
N ALA A 119 2.99 24.80 0.04
CA ALA A 119 2.99 23.45 0.63
C ALA A 119 4.40 22.85 0.71
N ASP A 120 4.58 21.85 1.56
CA ASP A 120 5.84 21.09 1.57
C ASP A 120 6.00 20.33 0.25
N ALA A 121 7.20 20.38 -0.32
CA ALA A 121 7.57 19.63 -1.52
C ALA A 121 7.77 18.12 -1.22
N ASP A 122 6.68 17.48 -0.76
CA ASP A 122 6.56 16.05 -0.51
C ASP A 122 5.85 15.41 -1.69
N LEU A 123 6.61 14.75 -2.56
CA LEU A 123 6.12 14.25 -3.85
C LEU A 123 6.57 12.81 -4.07
N VAL A 124 5.77 12.05 -4.81
CA VAL A 124 6.14 10.73 -5.33
C VAL A 124 6.07 10.76 -6.84
N LEU A 125 7.14 10.35 -7.52
CA LEU A 125 7.15 10.14 -8.95
C LEU A 125 6.87 8.67 -9.23
N VAL A 126 5.88 8.40 -10.07
CA VAL A 126 5.43 7.04 -10.38
C VAL A 126 5.44 6.84 -11.89
N ASP A 127 6.06 5.74 -12.32
CA ASP A 127 5.87 5.19 -13.66
C ASP A 127 4.63 4.29 -13.63
N LEU A 128 3.53 4.78 -14.19
CA LEU A 128 2.22 4.11 -14.15
C LEU A 128 2.18 2.83 -14.98
N ASP A 129 3.08 2.65 -15.94
CA ASP A 129 3.03 1.51 -16.87
C ASP A 129 4.02 0.41 -16.53
N ALA A 130 5.07 0.74 -15.78
CA ALA A 130 6.04 -0.23 -15.28
C ALA A 130 5.37 -1.36 -14.50
N ARG A 131 5.80 -2.60 -14.81
CA ARG A 131 5.35 -3.82 -14.14
C ARG A 131 6.54 -4.55 -13.53
N SER A 132 6.37 -5.04 -12.32
CA SER A 132 7.35 -5.90 -11.66
C SER A 132 6.65 -6.88 -10.71
N MET A 133 7.20 -8.08 -10.59
CA MET A 133 6.80 -9.00 -9.53
C MET A 133 7.51 -8.58 -8.24
N LEU A 134 6.78 -8.43 -7.14
CA LEU A 134 7.36 -8.08 -5.85
C LEU A 134 8.10 -9.29 -5.29
N ALA A 135 9.42 -9.20 -5.20
CA ALA A 135 10.26 -10.21 -4.59
C ALA A 135 10.55 -9.86 -3.11
N ALA A 136 11.04 -10.83 -2.33
CA ALA A 136 11.32 -10.60 -0.90
C ALA A 136 12.51 -9.63 -0.73
N GLU A 137 13.50 -9.73 -1.60
CA GLU A 137 14.69 -8.89 -1.70
C GLU A 137 14.38 -7.42 -2.04
N ASP A 138 13.19 -7.14 -2.60
CA ASP A 138 12.75 -5.76 -2.85
C ASP A 138 12.28 -5.06 -1.57
N LEU A 139 11.99 -5.81 -0.50
CA LEU A 139 11.43 -5.27 0.73
C LEU A 139 12.51 -4.61 1.59
N ALA A 140 12.33 -3.32 1.89
CA ALA A 140 13.18 -2.58 2.82
C ALA A 140 12.83 -2.83 4.30
N TYR A 141 12.05 -3.87 4.59
CA TYR A 141 11.67 -4.23 5.96
C TYR A 141 12.82 -4.96 6.66
N ARG A 142 12.93 -4.81 7.98
CA ARG A 142 13.90 -5.58 8.78
C ARG A 142 13.75 -7.10 8.60
N HIS A 143 12.52 -7.56 8.41
CA HIS A 143 12.18 -8.94 8.08
C HIS A 143 11.44 -8.93 6.74
N PRO A 144 12.03 -9.46 5.65
CA PRO A 144 11.46 -9.39 4.30
C PRO A 144 10.33 -10.42 4.12
N ILE A 145 9.29 -10.30 4.95
CA ILE A 145 8.09 -11.14 4.94
C ILE A 145 6.92 -10.23 4.64
N SER A 146 6.15 -10.54 3.59
CA SER A 146 4.94 -9.81 3.24
C SER A 146 4.00 -10.74 2.47
N PRO A 147 2.66 -10.67 2.67
CA PRO A 147 1.71 -11.49 1.92
C PRO A 147 1.65 -11.09 0.44
N TYR A 148 2.26 -9.97 0.04
CA TYR A 148 2.26 -9.50 -1.33
C TYR A 148 3.46 -10.00 -2.16
N VAL A 149 4.42 -10.72 -1.54
CA VAL A 149 5.53 -11.32 -2.27
C VAL A 149 4.97 -12.30 -3.33
N GLY A 150 5.47 -12.20 -4.56
CA GLY A 150 4.99 -12.94 -5.72
C GLY A 150 3.88 -12.24 -6.51
N MET A 151 3.30 -11.14 -6.02
CA MET A 151 2.31 -10.37 -6.79
C MET A 151 2.98 -9.57 -7.91
N THR A 152 2.42 -9.60 -9.12
CA THR A 152 2.79 -8.66 -10.18
C THR A 152 2.06 -7.34 -9.99
N LEU A 153 2.81 -6.28 -9.76
CA LEU A 153 2.30 -4.93 -9.53
C LEU A 153 2.53 -4.07 -10.78
N ARG A 154 1.62 -3.13 -11.04
CA ARG A 154 1.70 -2.13 -12.11
C ARG A 154 1.58 -0.73 -11.51
N GLY A 155 2.55 0.13 -11.80
CA GLY A 155 2.71 1.41 -11.13
C GLY A 155 3.91 1.38 -10.18
N GLN A 156 5.10 1.68 -10.69
CA GLN A 156 6.34 1.64 -9.92
C GLN A 156 6.72 3.04 -9.41
N VAL A 157 6.97 3.16 -8.11
CA VAL A 157 7.56 4.37 -7.54
C VAL A 157 8.99 4.51 -8.04
N ARG A 158 9.28 5.60 -8.75
CA ARG A 158 10.62 5.93 -9.27
C ARG A 158 11.39 6.81 -8.30
N GLN A 159 10.70 7.76 -7.69
CA GLN A 159 11.32 8.71 -6.76
C GLN A 159 10.38 9.08 -5.62
N THR A 160 10.95 9.35 -4.46
CA THR A 160 10.25 9.95 -3.32
C THR A 160 11.01 11.18 -2.88
N TRP A 161 10.29 12.28 -2.75
CA TRP A 161 10.80 13.57 -2.34
C TRP A 161 10.14 13.96 -1.02
N VAL A 162 10.94 14.45 -0.07
CA VAL A 162 10.46 14.95 1.22
C VAL A 162 11.06 16.34 1.44
N ARG A 163 10.20 17.36 1.52
CA ARG A 163 10.56 18.77 1.68
C ARG A 163 11.62 19.20 0.66
N GLY A 164 11.44 18.77 -0.58
CA GLY A 164 12.34 19.09 -1.71
C GLY A 164 13.63 18.26 -1.75
N LYS A 165 13.84 17.31 -0.83
CA LYS A 165 14.99 16.39 -0.85
C LYS A 165 14.60 15.07 -1.46
N LEU A 166 15.35 14.60 -2.45
CA LEU A 166 15.23 13.24 -2.97
C LEU A 166 15.70 12.25 -1.90
N VAL A 167 14.79 11.43 -1.37
CA VAL A 167 15.07 10.44 -0.31
C VAL A 167 15.04 9.00 -0.80
N TYR A 168 14.48 8.76 -2.00
CA TYR A 168 14.48 7.47 -2.67
C TYR A 168 14.49 7.66 -4.19
N GLY A 169 15.18 6.76 -4.89
CA GLY A 169 15.38 6.82 -6.33
C GLY A 169 16.66 7.54 -6.73
N THR A 170 16.88 7.64 -8.04
CA THR A 170 17.98 8.40 -8.62
C THR A 170 17.42 9.55 -9.44
N LEU A 171 18.17 10.66 -9.49
CA LEU A 171 18.00 11.61 -10.57
C LEU A 171 18.48 10.90 -11.83
N ASP A 172 17.56 10.59 -12.74
CA ASP A 172 17.96 10.19 -14.07
C ASP A 172 18.70 11.39 -14.67
N ASN A 173 20.03 11.34 -14.65
CA ASN A 173 20.86 12.23 -15.43
C ASN A 173 20.77 11.82 -16.91
N ALA A 174 19.54 11.76 -17.44
CA ALA A 174 19.33 11.83 -18.87
C ALA A 174 19.75 13.24 -19.28
N ARG A 175 20.92 13.30 -19.92
CA ARG A 175 21.63 14.48 -20.41
C ARG A 175 20.73 15.56 -21.01
N ALA A 176 21.09 16.79 -20.65
CA ALA A 176 20.88 18.09 -21.31
C ALA A 176 19.49 18.74 -21.20
#